data_AF-A0A2N7FMK0-F1
#
_entry.id   AF-A0A2N7FMK0-F1
#
_cell.length_a   1.000
_cell.length_b   1.000
_cell.length_c   1.000
_cell.angle_alpha   90.00
_cell.angle_beta   90.00
_cell.angle_gamma   90.00
#
_symmetry.space_group_name_H-M   'P 1'
#
loop_
_entity.id
_entity.type
_entity.pdbx_description
1 polymer ?
#
loop_
_entity_poly.entity_id
_entity_poly.type
_entity_poly.pdbx_seq_one_letter_code
_entity_poly.pdbx_strand_id
1 'polypeptide(L)'
;MRVNKVALVISMLFAISGCQSTPSEQTEANQTTNKNNESTTEVRSFQSVQSVYSQWEIKLEDHAQLSLYAPENYHELLDAWDDAENIYADLLKDESRLTKSYSIFSSLTYAEAFDEKIALIKSNYDSILVLKKKADRVLADSIVQMDYLKFLGADTMFTSSYKRLYSEYSELFEYVLVDELEDAQEAQVEFLNSARLLEVKVAHKKYIEPLKNELDFLEDEDFDDVAPLTFAKAASQIALAESQVKASPREKSIIEDAVHAAEFELNHVRSVAHEVKVLASVKGDKFEQSVLNAENQLLSISQVVNDEDYRDVVLRIQSQKIVSSVKALRSLDMTASLKSEIEALTEQLAKLESNNQKLAQQLSEATKHSNLLDEQITKSDAHIKSLEELVDSLRNLGGKVANESDSDVTPLSTESNLKGSAIEQSSEGMIEPSV
;
A
#
# COMPACT_ATOMS: atom_id res chain seq x y z
N MET A 1 -27.18 35.13 -29.77
CA MET A 1 -26.98 36.59 -29.93
C MET A 1 -25.59 36.88 -29.37
N ARG A 2 -24.58 37.15 -30.22
CA ARG A 2 -23.18 37.25 -29.78
C ARG A 2 -22.87 38.66 -29.32
N VAL A 3 -22.32 38.80 -28.11
CA VAL A 3 -21.79 40.07 -27.58
C VAL A 3 -20.28 39.94 -27.51
N ASN A 4 -19.58 40.45 -28.53
CA ASN A 4 -18.13 40.60 -28.46
C ASN A 4 -17.83 41.68 -27.41
N LYS A 5 -17.16 41.33 -26.32
CA LYS A 5 -16.53 42.32 -25.43
C LYS A 5 -15.08 42.51 -25.87
N VAL A 6 -14.68 43.77 -25.91
CA VAL A 6 -13.35 44.21 -26.37
C VAL A 6 -12.33 43.96 -25.26
N ALA A 7 -11.26 43.22 -25.57
CA ALA A 7 -10.12 43.07 -24.67
C ALA A 7 -9.40 44.43 -24.51
N LEU A 8 -9.26 44.89 -23.26
CA LEU A 8 -8.64 46.16 -22.93
C LEU A 8 -7.20 45.88 -22.47
N VAL A 9 -6.23 46.13 -23.35
CA VAL A 9 -4.80 45.96 -23.05
C VAL A 9 -4.37 47.00 -22.01
N ILE A 10 -4.14 46.56 -20.77
CA ILE A 10 -3.57 47.39 -19.70
C ILE A 10 -2.06 47.16 -19.66
N SER A 11 -1.31 47.98 -20.38
CA SER A 11 0.16 48.03 -20.27
C SER A 11 0.55 48.64 -18.92
N MET A 12 0.94 47.81 -17.95
CA MET A 12 1.33 48.26 -16.62
C MET A 12 2.77 48.79 -16.61
N LEU A 13 2.92 50.09 -16.87
CA LEU A 13 4.18 50.82 -16.79
C LEU A 13 4.66 50.92 -15.32
N PHE A 14 5.66 50.12 -14.94
CA PHE A 14 6.40 50.34 -13.71
C PHE A 14 7.32 51.57 -13.85
N ALA A 15 7.13 52.54 -12.97
CA ALA A 15 7.87 53.80 -12.98
C ALA A 15 9.30 53.62 -12.45
N ILE A 16 10.29 53.99 -13.26
CA ILE A 16 11.69 54.06 -12.84
C ILE A 16 11.89 55.34 -12.00
N SER A 17 11.94 55.19 -10.68
CA SER A 17 12.34 56.26 -9.77
C SER A 17 13.85 56.47 -9.82
N GLY A 18 14.30 57.51 -10.52
CA GLY A 18 15.72 57.87 -10.60
C GLY A 18 16.24 58.51 -9.31
N CYS A 19 17.36 58.01 -8.78
CA CYS A 19 18.06 58.62 -7.65
C CYS A 19 18.82 59.89 -8.09
N GLN A 20 18.52 61.02 -7.46
CA GLN A 20 19.26 62.28 -7.63
C GLN A 20 20.29 62.44 -6.50
N SER A 21 21.58 62.50 -6.85
CA SER A 21 22.67 62.70 -5.88
C SER A 21 23.09 64.16 -5.76
N THR A 22 22.99 64.72 -4.54
CA THR A 22 23.85 65.84 -4.07
C THR A 22 23.87 65.86 -2.54
N PRO A 23 25.03 65.93 -1.87
CA PRO A 23 25.11 66.00 -0.41
C PRO A 23 25.18 67.44 0.12
N SER A 24 24.73 67.65 1.36
CA SER A 24 25.04 68.82 2.18
C SER A 24 25.53 68.40 3.56
N GLU A 25 26.54 69.10 4.10
CA GLU A 25 27.28 68.72 5.31
C GLU A 25 26.57 69.09 6.64
N GLN A 26 27.24 68.72 7.75
CA GLN A 26 27.12 69.27 9.13
C GLN A 26 25.93 68.75 9.98
N THR A 27 26.07 68.26 11.23
CA THR A 27 27.22 68.22 12.19
C THR A 27 26.99 67.18 13.32
N GLU A 28 28.06 66.44 13.73
CA GLU A 28 28.30 65.73 15.03
C GLU A 28 27.27 64.69 15.58
N ALA A 29 27.61 63.61 16.31
CA ALA A 29 28.88 63.18 16.93
C ALA A 29 29.03 61.62 17.05
N ASN A 30 30.26 61.19 17.35
CA ASN A 30 30.65 59.94 18.04
C ASN A 30 30.58 58.56 17.32
N GLN A 31 31.66 58.31 16.57
CA GLN A 31 32.54 57.12 16.71
C GLN A 31 31.90 55.73 16.93
N THR A 32 31.90 54.91 15.89
CA THR A 32 32.57 53.60 15.97
C THR A 32 33.03 53.10 14.60
N THR A 33 34.35 52.89 14.49
CA THR A 33 35.05 51.98 13.55
C THR A 33 34.81 52.13 12.05
N ASN A 34 35.85 52.59 11.34
CA ASN A 34 36.00 52.44 9.90
C ASN A 34 35.72 51.00 9.44
N LYS A 35 34.71 50.83 8.59
CA LYS A 35 34.76 49.84 7.52
C LYS A 35 34.65 50.59 6.20
N ASN A 36 35.65 50.42 5.35
CA ASN A 36 35.64 50.96 4.00
C ASN A 36 34.45 50.38 3.25
N ASN A 37 33.75 51.23 2.48
CA ASN A 37 32.90 50.77 1.39
C ASN A 37 33.79 50.27 0.24
N GLU A 38 34.45 49.15 0.44
CA GLU A 38 34.90 48.31 -0.65
C GLU A 38 33.72 47.46 -1.07
N SER A 39 33.16 47.79 -2.25
CA SER A 39 32.24 46.89 -2.93
C SER A 39 33.06 45.67 -3.38
N THR A 40 33.14 44.66 -2.51
CA THR A 40 33.72 43.36 -2.85
C THR A 40 32.86 42.73 -3.93
N THR A 41 33.20 43.03 -5.18
CA THR A 41 32.85 42.20 -6.32
C THR A 41 33.57 40.88 -6.09
N GLU A 42 32.88 39.91 -5.49
CA GLU A 42 33.43 38.56 -5.37
C GLU A 42 33.77 38.09 -6.79
N VAL A 43 35.05 37.82 -7.04
CA VAL A 43 35.49 37.37 -8.36
C VAL A 43 34.92 35.99 -8.58
N ARG A 44 33.79 35.94 -9.31
CA ARG A 44 33.09 34.71 -9.67
C ARG A 44 34.09 33.75 -10.31
N SER A 45 34.09 32.50 -9.87
CA SER A 45 34.99 31.47 -10.40
C SER A 45 34.26 30.63 -11.46
N PHE A 46 35.00 30.05 -12.40
CA PHE A 46 34.42 29.12 -13.36
C PHE A 46 33.73 27.93 -12.65
N GLN A 47 34.30 27.45 -11.55
CA GLN A 47 33.70 26.42 -10.70
C GLN A 47 32.32 26.81 -10.13
N SER A 48 32.11 28.09 -9.80
CA SER A 48 30.81 28.58 -9.32
C SER A 48 29.77 28.67 -10.44
N VAL A 49 30.18 29.08 -11.65
CA VAL A 49 29.33 29.03 -12.86
C VAL A 49 28.91 27.58 -13.14
N GLN A 50 29.86 26.66 -13.19
CA GLN A 50 29.61 25.23 -13.43
C GLN A 50 28.65 24.63 -12.39
N SER A 51 28.85 24.93 -11.10
CA SER A 51 27.96 24.43 -10.04
C SER A 51 26.53 24.94 -10.17
N VAL A 52 26.35 26.21 -10.58
CA VAL A 52 25.02 26.80 -10.82
C VAL A 52 24.38 26.21 -12.08
N TYR A 53 25.16 26.03 -13.16
CA TYR A 53 24.70 25.43 -14.41
C TYR A 53 24.17 24.00 -14.17
N SER A 54 24.98 23.10 -13.61
CA SER A 54 24.55 21.71 -13.36
C SER A 54 23.40 21.59 -12.36
N GLN A 55 23.25 22.53 -11.42
CA GLN A 55 22.07 22.58 -10.55
C GLN A 55 20.78 22.95 -11.28
N TRP A 56 20.85 23.74 -12.36
CA TRP A 56 19.69 24.13 -13.16
C TRP A 56 19.39 23.12 -14.26
N GLU A 57 20.42 22.55 -14.89
CA GLU A 57 20.33 21.41 -15.82
C GLU A 57 19.47 20.28 -15.21
N ILE A 58 19.85 19.80 -14.01
CA ILE A 58 19.12 18.76 -13.27
C ILE A 58 17.68 19.20 -12.91
N LYS A 59 17.43 20.49 -12.64
CA LYS A 59 16.09 20.99 -12.27
C LYS A 59 15.14 21.11 -13.46
N LEU A 60 15.66 21.29 -14.67
CA LEU A 60 14.84 21.53 -15.86
C LEU A 60 14.56 20.24 -16.65
N GLU A 61 15.44 19.25 -16.57
CA GLU A 61 15.29 17.95 -17.25
C GLU A 61 13.99 17.20 -16.85
N ASP A 62 13.56 17.32 -15.58
CA ASP A 62 12.40 16.62 -15.01
C ASP A 62 11.03 17.31 -15.28
N HIS A 63 11.00 18.45 -15.99
CA HIS A 63 9.92 19.44 -15.81
C HIS A 63 9.22 19.98 -17.08
N ALA A 64 9.20 19.20 -18.17
CA ALA A 64 8.48 19.55 -19.41
C ALA A 64 6.97 19.86 -19.25
N GLN A 65 6.35 19.34 -18.19
CA GLN A 65 4.92 19.56 -17.86
C GLN A 65 4.63 20.94 -17.25
N LEU A 66 5.65 21.74 -16.91
CA LEU A 66 5.49 23.08 -16.35
C LEU A 66 4.85 24.08 -17.34
N SER A 67 5.03 23.85 -18.64
CA SER A 67 4.40 24.60 -19.74
C SER A 67 2.89 24.80 -19.58
N LEU A 68 2.17 23.82 -19.02
CA LEU A 68 0.72 23.87 -18.83
C LEU A 68 0.27 24.91 -17.79
N TYR A 69 1.14 25.25 -16.82
CA TYR A 69 0.77 26.11 -15.68
C TYR A 69 1.02 27.59 -15.94
N ALA A 70 2.00 27.92 -16.79
CA ALA A 70 2.26 29.27 -17.27
C ALA A 70 3.06 29.20 -18.59
N PRO A 71 2.39 29.15 -19.76
CA PRO A 71 3.03 28.95 -21.05
C PRO A 71 4.11 30.00 -21.36
N GLU A 72 3.81 31.28 -21.14
CA GLU A 72 4.71 32.40 -21.43
C GLU A 72 5.94 32.40 -20.50
N ASN A 73 5.75 32.29 -19.18
CA ASN A 73 6.87 32.19 -18.24
C ASN A 73 7.76 30.96 -18.49
N TYR A 74 7.18 29.85 -18.97
CA TYR A 74 7.93 28.66 -19.34
C TYR A 74 8.72 28.86 -20.64
N HIS A 75 8.16 29.56 -21.64
CA HIS A 75 8.90 29.94 -22.85
C HIS A 75 10.05 30.89 -22.54
N GLU A 76 9.82 31.95 -21.76
CA GLU A 76 10.88 32.87 -21.31
C GLU A 76 11.97 32.16 -20.49
N LEU A 77 11.59 31.15 -19.69
CA LEU A 77 12.55 30.32 -18.95
C LEU A 77 13.43 29.49 -19.90
N LEU A 78 12.84 28.89 -20.94
CA LEU A 78 13.59 28.09 -21.91
C LEU A 78 14.53 28.97 -22.75
N ASP A 79 14.06 30.13 -23.20
CA ASP A 79 14.88 31.09 -23.94
C ASP A 79 16.05 31.61 -23.09
N ALA A 80 15.81 31.92 -21.81
CA ALA A 80 16.86 32.29 -20.87
C ALA A 80 17.81 31.13 -20.54
N TRP A 81 17.34 29.87 -20.61
CA TRP A 81 18.18 28.68 -20.47
C TRP A 81 19.09 28.46 -21.68
N ASP A 82 18.58 28.56 -22.91
CA ASP A 82 19.39 28.48 -24.14
C ASP A 82 20.48 29.56 -24.15
N ASP A 83 20.14 30.80 -23.78
CA ASP A 83 21.12 31.88 -23.60
C ASP A 83 22.18 31.53 -22.53
N ALA A 84 21.77 30.97 -21.37
CA ALA A 84 22.69 30.58 -20.30
C ALA A 84 23.61 29.41 -20.71
N GLU A 85 23.09 28.43 -21.45
CA GLU A 85 23.83 27.30 -22.02
C GLU A 85 24.84 27.78 -23.06
N ASN A 86 24.44 28.69 -23.97
CA ASN A 86 25.34 29.31 -24.93
C ASN A 86 26.48 30.09 -24.25
N ILE A 87 26.18 30.86 -23.21
CA ILE A 87 27.19 31.58 -22.40
C ILE A 87 28.13 30.58 -21.70
N TYR A 88 27.60 29.51 -21.11
CA TYR A 88 28.40 28.48 -20.42
C TYR A 88 29.29 27.69 -21.38
N ALA A 89 28.77 27.28 -22.54
CA ALA A 89 29.53 26.63 -23.61
C ALA A 89 30.67 27.52 -24.14
N ASP A 90 30.49 28.84 -24.12
CA ASP A 90 31.54 29.79 -24.50
C ASP A 90 32.60 30.03 -23.42
N LEU A 91 32.26 29.82 -22.14
CA LEU A 91 33.18 29.80 -21.00
C LEU A 91 33.97 28.48 -20.92
N LEU A 92 33.35 27.34 -21.26
CA LEU A 92 34.02 26.04 -21.39
C LEU A 92 35.17 26.04 -22.42
N LYS A 93 35.09 26.91 -23.44
CA LYS A 93 36.13 27.07 -24.48
C LYS A 93 37.28 27.98 -24.04
N ASP A 94 37.01 28.99 -23.21
CA ASP A 94 37.99 29.93 -22.68
C ASP A 94 37.50 30.53 -21.35
N GLU A 95 37.92 29.93 -20.24
CA GLU A 95 37.60 30.37 -18.88
C GLU A 95 38.00 31.84 -18.62
N SER A 96 39.00 32.37 -19.34
CA SER A 96 39.42 33.76 -19.18
C SER A 96 38.39 34.77 -19.70
N ARG A 97 37.34 34.33 -20.42
CA ARG A 97 36.22 35.19 -20.84
C ARG A 97 35.34 35.63 -19.70
N LEU A 98 35.40 34.98 -18.54
CA LEU A 98 34.52 35.23 -17.40
C LEU A 98 34.46 36.70 -16.98
N THR A 99 35.58 37.44 -17.07
CA THR A 99 35.68 38.88 -16.78
C THR A 99 35.74 39.78 -18.03
N LYS A 100 35.63 39.23 -19.24
CA LYS A 100 35.58 39.99 -20.49
C LYS A 100 34.14 40.43 -20.76
N SER A 101 33.96 41.56 -21.45
CA SER A 101 32.64 42.02 -21.93
C SER A 101 31.97 40.96 -22.81
N TYR A 102 30.68 40.71 -22.57
CA TYR A 102 29.88 39.70 -23.25
C TYR A 102 29.62 40.05 -24.73
N SER A 103 29.21 41.28 -24.99
CA SER A 103 28.87 41.81 -26.32
C SER A 103 29.30 43.27 -26.45
N ILE A 104 29.63 43.70 -27.67
CA ILE A 104 29.92 45.12 -28.00
C ILE A 104 28.74 46.06 -27.74
N PHE A 105 27.53 45.52 -27.52
CA PHE A 105 26.32 46.26 -27.19
C PHE A 105 25.89 46.13 -25.72
N SER A 106 26.61 45.37 -24.90
CA SER A 106 26.31 45.16 -23.47
C SER A 106 27.45 45.66 -22.57
N SER A 107 27.10 46.33 -21.48
CA SER A 107 28.06 46.69 -20.41
C SER A 107 28.46 45.52 -19.50
N LEU A 108 27.85 44.34 -19.68
CA LEU A 108 28.03 43.16 -18.84
C LEU A 108 29.23 42.31 -19.27
N THR A 109 29.85 41.65 -18.31
CA THR A 109 30.81 40.55 -18.52
C THR A 109 30.09 39.22 -18.80
N TYR A 110 30.82 38.18 -19.23
CA TYR A 110 30.25 36.82 -19.35
C TYR A 110 29.69 36.30 -18.01
N ALA A 111 30.35 36.62 -16.89
CA ALA A 111 29.86 36.27 -15.55
C ALA A 111 28.51 36.93 -15.24
N GLU A 112 28.41 38.25 -15.46
CA GLU A 112 27.21 39.03 -15.15
C GLU A 112 26.05 38.70 -16.10
N ALA A 113 26.33 38.47 -17.39
CA ALA A 113 25.33 38.02 -18.36
C ALA A 113 24.79 36.63 -18.00
N PHE A 114 25.65 35.69 -17.56
CA PHE A 114 25.20 34.40 -17.06
C PHE A 114 24.32 34.56 -15.81
N ASP A 115 24.71 35.42 -14.85
CA ASP A 115 23.91 35.69 -13.66
C ASP A 115 22.55 36.31 -13.96
N GLU A 116 22.47 37.24 -14.92
CA GLU A 116 21.20 37.82 -15.38
C GLU A 116 20.27 36.73 -15.93
N LYS A 117 20.78 35.83 -16.77
CA LYS A 117 19.99 34.71 -17.32
C LYS A 117 19.55 33.73 -16.23
N ILE A 118 20.44 33.36 -15.31
CA ILE A 118 20.09 32.52 -14.15
C ILE A 118 19.05 33.21 -13.24
N ALA A 119 19.10 34.53 -13.08
CA ALA A 119 18.10 35.28 -12.32
C ALA A 119 16.72 35.27 -13.01
N LEU A 120 16.68 35.41 -14.35
CA LEU A 120 15.46 35.27 -15.14
C LEU A 120 14.87 33.85 -15.06
N ILE A 121 15.69 32.82 -15.29
CA ILE A 121 15.30 31.40 -15.12
C ILE A 121 14.70 31.19 -13.74
N LYS A 122 15.38 31.65 -12.68
CA LYS A 122 14.89 31.52 -11.30
C LYS A 122 13.56 32.24 -11.09
N SER A 123 13.43 33.48 -11.54
CA SER A 123 12.22 34.29 -11.37
C SER A 123 11.01 33.66 -12.05
N ASN A 124 11.17 33.17 -13.28
CA ASN A 124 10.12 32.48 -14.02
C ASN A 124 9.80 31.11 -13.40
N TYR A 125 10.82 30.34 -12.99
CA TYR A 125 10.63 29.07 -12.29
C TYR A 125 9.86 29.22 -10.97
N ASP A 126 10.25 30.16 -10.12
CA ASP A 126 9.57 30.42 -8.84
C ASP A 126 8.12 30.89 -9.07
N SER A 127 7.86 31.69 -10.11
CA SER A 127 6.51 32.12 -10.51
C SER A 127 5.64 30.94 -11.00
N ILE A 128 6.19 30.08 -11.86
CA ILE A 128 5.55 28.84 -12.31
C ILE A 128 5.20 27.95 -11.11
N LEU A 129 6.10 27.79 -10.13
CA LEU A 129 5.83 26.96 -8.95
C LEU A 129 4.72 27.52 -8.04
N VAL A 130 4.55 28.84 -7.98
CA VAL A 130 3.42 29.46 -7.26
C VAL A 130 2.10 29.15 -7.98
N LEU A 131 2.06 29.33 -9.31
CA LEU A 131 0.89 29.00 -10.13
C LEU A 131 0.57 27.51 -10.10
N LYS A 132 1.59 26.64 -10.14
CA LYS A 132 1.44 25.19 -9.98
C LYS A 132 0.73 24.84 -8.69
N LYS A 133 1.19 25.33 -7.54
CA LYS A 133 0.55 25.06 -6.23
C LYS A 133 -0.91 25.54 -6.16
N LYS A 134 -1.24 26.58 -6.91
CA LYS A 134 -2.59 27.14 -7.01
C LYS A 134 -3.48 26.25 -7.89
N ALA A 135 -3.00 25.88 -9.07
CA ALA A 135 -3.68 24.97 -10.00
C ALA A 135 -3.86 23.56 -9.40
N ASP A 136 -2.81 22.98 -8.80
CA ASP A 136 -2.86 21.68 -8.11
C ASP A 136 -3.98 21.63 -7.04
N ARG A 137 -4.29 22.77 -6.41
CA ARG A 137 -5.34 22.89 -5.38
C ARG A 137 -6.73 23.11 -5.96
N VAL A 138 -6.87 23.97 -6.97
CA VAL A 138 -8.18 24.33 -7.56
C VAL A 138 -8.63 23.27 -8.57
N LEU A 139 -7.71 22.74 -9.37
CA LEU A 139 -7.96 21.81 -10.47
C LEU A 139 -7.71 20.34 -10.10
N ALA A 140 -7.60 20.03 -8.80
CA ALA A 140 -7.25 18.70 -8.30
C ALA A 140 -8.08 17.56 -8.94
N ASP A 141 -9.41 17.69 -8.94
CA ASP A 141 -10.31 16.70 -9.53
C ASP A 141 -10.14 16.58 -11.06
N SER A 142 -9.83 17.70 -11.73
CA SER A 142 -9.58 17.72 -13.18
C SER A 142 -8.28 16.99 -13.54
N ILE A 143 -7.22 17.24 -12.77
CA ILE A 143 -5.90 16.61 -12.94
C ILE A 143 -6.03 15.09 -12.74
N VAL A 144 -6.62 14.65 -11.62
CA VAL A 144 -6.84 13.23 -11.32
C VAL A 144 -7.68 12.55 -12.40
N GLN A 145 -8.70 13.22 -12.91
CA GLN A 145 -9.53 12.68 -13.99
C GLN A 145 -8.77 12.55 -15.32
N MET A 146 -7.91 13.52 -15.64
CA MET A 146 -7.16 13.51 -16.89
C MET A 146 -6.07 12.42 -16.88
N ASP A 147 -5.40 12.23 -15.74
CA ASP A 147 -4.46 11.12 -15.52
C ASP A 147 -5.16 9.75 -15.59
N TYR A 148 -6.35 9.62 -14.99
CA TYR A 148 -7.12 8.37 -15.04
C TYR A 148 -7.58 8.01 -16.46
N LEU A 149 -8.06 8.98 -17.23
CA LEU A 149 -8.40 8.79 -18.65
C LEU A 149 -7.20 8.36 -19.49
N LYS A 150 -6.02 8.94 -19.24
CA LYS A 150 -4.77 8.53 -19.88
C LYS A 150 -4.37 7.11 -19.49
N PHE A 151 -4.49 6.74 -18.21
CA PHE A 151 -4.25 5.37 -17.73
C PHE A 151 -5.20 4.33 -18.37
N LEU A 152 -6.45 4.71 -18.63
CA LEU A 152 -7.39 3.85 -19.36
C LEU A 152 -7.07 3.71 -20.87
N GLY A 153 -6.17 4.55 -21.42
CA GLY A 153 -5.80 4.56 -22.83
C GLY A 153 -6.72 5.42 -23.71
N ALA A 154 -7.41 6.42 -23.14
CA ALA A 154 -8.36 7.26 -23.86
C ALA A 154 -7.71 8.09 -25.00
N ASP A 155 -6.43 8.41 -24.87
CA ASP A 155 -5.59 9.09 -25.86
C ASP A 155 -5.40 8.25 -27.14
N THR A 156 -5.27 6.93 -26.98
CA THR A 156 -5.12 5.98 -28.10
C THR A 156 -6.47 5.54 -28.68
N MET A 157 -7.44 5.21 -27.83
CA MET A 157 -8.75 4.68 -28.28
C MET A 157 -9.68 5.76 -28.85
N PHE A 158 -9.60 7.00 -28.34
CA PHE A 158 -10.51 8.09 -28.67
C PHE A 158 -9.77 9.42 -28.89
N THR A 159 -8.66 9.39 -29.63
CA THR A 159 -7.72 10.50 -29.82
C THR A 159 -8.37 11.86 -30.12
N SER A 160 -9.40 11.93 -30.98
CA SER A 160 -10.08 13.19 -31.30
C SER A 160 -10.90 13.74 -30.13
N SER A 161 -11.58 12.89 -29.37
CA SER A 161 -12.32 13.30 -28.18
C SER A 161 -11.37 13.67 -27.04
N TYR A 162 -10.29 12.91 -26.88
CA TYR A 162 -9.23 13.21 -25.90
C TYR A 162 -8.56 14.55 -26.19
N LYS A 163 -8.20 14.85 -27.45
CA LYS A 163 -7.61 16.14 -27.84
C LYS A 163 -8.53 17.32 -27.57
N ARG A 164 -9.83 17.19 -27.84
CA ARG A 164 -10.82 18.22 -27.50
C ARG A 164 -10.91 18.41 -25.99
N LEU A 165 -11.04 17.32 -25.23
CA LEU A 165 -11.09 17.37 -23.78
C LEU A 165 -9.80 17.96 -23.17
N TYR A 166 -8.65 17.73 -23.81
CA TYR A 166 -7.38 18.33 -23.40
C TYR A 166 -7.32 19.85 -23.66
N SER A 167 -8.01 20.37 -24.69
CA SER A 167 -8.21 21.82 -24.85
C SER A 167 -9.05 22.38 -23.70
N GLU A 168 -10.21 21.77 -23.45
CA GLU A 168 -11.11 22.12 -22.33
C GLU A 168 -10.36 22.05 -20.97
N TYR A 169 -9.41 21.11 -20.81
CA TYR A 169 -8.51 20.99 -19.66
C TYR A 169 -7.47 22.11 -19.58
N SER A 170 -6.79 22.43 -20.68
CA SER A 170 -5.77 23.50 -20.74
C SER A 170 -6.37 24.88 -20.45
N GLU A 171 -7.58 25.16 -20.96
CA GLU A 171 -8.34 26.40 -20.69
C GLU A 171 -8.56 26.62 -19.18
N LEU A 172 -8.67 25.56 -18.36
CA LEU A 172 -8.78 25.68 -16.90
C LEU A 172 -7.54 26.34 -16.26
N PHE A 173 -6.34 26.12 -16.83
CA PHE A 173 -5.10 26.71 -16.31
C PHE A 173 -4.98 28.19 -16.69
N GLU A 174 -5.57 28.60 -17.82
CA GLU A 174 -5.63 30.01 -18.24
C GLU A 174 -6.41 30.86 -17.22
N TYR A 175 -7.57 30.38 -16.74
CA TYR A 175 -8.32 31.07 -15.67
C TYR A 175 -7.53 31.16 -14.35
N VAL A 176 -6.79 30.12 -13.97
CA VAL A 176 -5.95 30.13 -12.75
C VAL A 176 -4.79 31.12 -12.87
N LEU A 177 -4.22 31.27 -14.08
CA LEU A 177 -3.15 32.21 -14.43
C LEU A 177 -3.61 33.67 -14.27
N VAL A 178 -4.84 34.01 -14.65
CA VAL A 178 -5.41 35.38 -14.51
C VAL A 178 -6.14 35.64 -13.18
N ASP A 179 -6.13 34.68 -12.24
CA ASP A 179 -6.83 34.74 -10.94
C ASP A 179 -8.36 34.72 -11.00
N GLU A 180 -8.94 34.28 -12.13
CA GLU A 180 -10.38 34.08 -12.34
C GLU A 180 -10.83 32.72 -11.77
N LEU A 181 -10.71 32.58 -10.44
CA LEU A 181 -10.91 31.29 -9.76
C LEU A 181 -12.37 30.81 -9.70
N GLU A 182 -13.33 31.71 -9.83
CA GLU A 182 -14.76 31.38 -9.89
C GLU A 182 -15.10 30.79 -11.27
N ASP A 183 -14.66 31.46 -12.35
CA ASP A 183 -14.78 30.96 -13.73
C ASP A 183 -14.03 29.64 -13.93
N ALA A 184 -12.85 29.48 -13.33
CA ALA A 184 -12.11 28.21 -13.31
C ALA A 184 -12.91 27.05 -12.70
N GLN A 185 -13.71 27.31 -11.66
CA GLN A 185 -14.55 26.31 -10.99
C GLN A 185 -15.81 26.00 -11.81
N GLU A 186 -16.44 26.99 -12.44
CA GLU A 186 -17.57 26.77 -13.35
C GLU A 186 -17.14 25.93 -14.57
N ALA A 187 -16.04 26.33 -15.23
CA ALA A 187 -15.45 25.59 -16.34
C ALA A 187 -14.98 24.18 -15.94
N GLN A 188 -14.46 23.99 -14.72
CA GLN A 188 -14.12 22.67 -14.19
C GLN A 188 -15.34 21.74 -14.12
N VAL A 189 -16.52 22.24 -13.74
CA VAL A 189 -17.74 21.41 -13.71
C VAL A 189 -18.14 20.98 -15.12
N GLU A 190 -18.06 21.85 -16.11
CA GLU A 190 -18.31 21.48 -17.52
C GLU A 190 -17.28 20.45 -18.02
N PHE A 191 -15.99 20.68 -17.76
CA PHE A 191 -14.90 19.76 -18.08
C PHE A 191 -15.12 18.37 -17.45
N LEU A 192 -15.45 18.29 -16.16
CA LEU A 192 -15.65 17.02 -15.46
C LEU A 192 -16.84 16.23 -16.05
N ASN A 193 -17.89 16.92 -16.50
CA ASN A 193 -19.00 16.29 -17.22
C ASN A 193 -18.57 15.74 -18.60
N SER A 194 -17.86 16.54 -19.41
CA SER A 194 -17.24 16.09 -20.68
C SER A 194 -16.32 14.89 -20.46
N ALA A 195 -15.49 14.95 -19.43
CA ALA A 195 -14.53 13.90 -19.08
C ALA A 195 -15.23 12.61 -18.65
N ARG A 196 -16.29 12.68 -17.82
CA ARG A 196 -17.08 11.52 -17.40
C ARG A 196 -17.80 10.85 -18.57
N LEU A 197 -18.23 11.62 -19.58
CA LEU A 197 -18.79 11.06 -20.82
C LEU A 197 -17.73 10.34 -21.67
N LEU A 198 -16.49 10.84 -21.71
CA LEU A 198 -15.39 10.13 -22.38
C LEU A 198 -14.99 8.87 -21.60
N GLU A 199 -14.92 8.95 -20.27
CA GLU A 199 -14.60 7.85 -19.35
C GLU A 199 -15.54 6.65 -19.56
N VAL A 200 -16.86 6.89 -19.63
CA VAL A 200 -17.85 5.84 -19.91
C VAL A 200 -17.64 5.22 -21.29
N LYS A 201 -17.30 6.01 -22.32
CA LYS A 201 -17.04 5.48 -23.68
C LYS A 201 -15.78 4.62 -23.72
N VAL A 202 -14.72 5.03 -23.02
CA VAL A 202 -13.46 4.29 -22.92
C VAL A 202 -13.66 2.99 -22.14
N ALA A 203 -14.36 3.04 -21.02
CA ALA A 203 -14.70 1.84 -20.24
C ALA A 203 -15.61 0.88 -21.05
N HIS A 204 -16.60 1.39 -21.78
CA HIS A 204 -17.44 0.57 -22.67
C HIS A 204 -16.62 -0.10 -23.79
N LYS A 205 -15.78 0.67 -24.50
CA LYS A 205 -14.86 0.17 -25.55
C LYS A 205 -13.96 -0.95 -25.02
N LYS A 206 -13.47 -0.81 -23.79
CA LYS A 206 -12.48 -1.71 -23.18
C LYS A 206 -13.10 -2.98 -22.60
N TYR A 207 -14.26 -2.88 -21.95
CA TYR A 207 -14.84 -3.97 -21.15
C TYR A 207 -16.11 -4.58 -21.74
N ILE A 208 -16.92 -3.80 -22.48
CA ILE A 208 -18.25 -4.25 -22.96
C ILE A 208 -18.22 -4.61 -24.44
N GLU A 209 -17.50 -3.85 -25.27
CA GLU A 209 -17.43 -4.13 -26.71
C GLU A 209 -16.86 -5.52 -27.05
N PRO A 210 -15.81 -6.05 -26.38
CA PRO A 210 -15.37 -7.42 -26.61
C PRO A 210 -16.45 -8.47 -26.33
N LEU A 211 -17.25 -8.27 -25.28
CA LEU A 211 -18.34 -9.17 -24.91
C LEU A 211 -19.50 -9.13 -25.92
N LYS A 212 -19.78 -7.96 -26.49
CA LYS A 212 -20.78 -7.81 -27.57
C LYS A 212 -20.31 -8.46 -28.86
N ASN A 213 -19.08 -8.18 -29.28
CA ASN A 213 -18.51 -8.81 -30.48
C ASN A 213 -18.50 -10.35 -30.37
N GLU A 214 -18.29 -10.90 -29.17
CA GLU A 214 -18.40 -12.35 -28.94
C GLU A 214 -19.86 -12.85 -28.94
N LEU A 215 -20.81 -12.09 -28.39
CA LEU A 215 -22.23 -12.43 -28.48
C LEU A 215 -22.71 -12.44 -29.94
N ASP A 216 -22.36 -11.41 -30.70
CA ASP A 216 -22.68 -11.26 -32.13
C ASP A 216 -22.07 -12.43 -32.93
N PHE A 217 -20.83 -12.83 -32.63
CA PHE A 217 -20.19 -14.01 -33.23
C PHE A 217 -20.91 -15.33 -32.91
N LEU A 218 -21.54 -15.45 -31.74
CA LEU A 218 -22.37 -16.62 -31.39
C LEU A 218 -23.73 -16.60 -32.10
N GLU A 219 -24.30 -15.43 -32.36
CA GLU A 219 -25.49 -15.26 -33.20
C GLU A 219 -25.19 -15.68 -34.66
N ASP A 220 -24.07 -15.24 -35.22
CA ASP A 220 -23.60 -15.61 -36.57
C ASP A 220 -23.35 -17.13 -36.77
N GLU A 221 -23.21 -17.91 -35.69
CA GLU A 221 -22.97 -19.37 -35.69
C GLU A 221 -24.20 -20.21 -35.24
N ASP A 222 -25.40 -19.60 -35.30
CA ASP A 222 -26.71 -20.18 -34.94
C ASP A 222 -26.78 -20.70 -33.48
N PHE A 223 -26.06 -20.09 -32.52
CA PHE A 223 -26.13 -20.51 -31.10
C PHE A 223 -27.40 -20.02 -30.40
N ASP A 224 -27.99 -18.93 -30.87
CA ASP A 224 -29.27 -18.41 -30.39
C ASP A 224 -30.44 -19.31 -30.80
N ASP A 225 -30.46 -19.82 -32.03
CA ASP A 225 -31.47 -20.77 -32.54
C ASP A 225 -31.45 -22.10 -31.76
N VAL A 226 -30.25 -22.56 -31.37
CA VAL A 226 -30.04 -23.83 -30.67
C VAL A 226 -30.22 -23.71 -29.15
N ALA A 227 -29.77 -22.62 -28.54
CA ALA A 227 -29.80 -22.40 -27.10
C ALA A 227 -30.47 -21.07 -26.70
N PRO A 228 -31.69 -20.76 -27.18
CA PRO A 228 -32.28 -19.41 -27.11
C PRO A 228 -32.44 -18.87 -25.70
N LEU A 229 -32.76 -19.74 -24.73
CA LEU A 229 -32.90 -19.35 -23.33
C LEU A 229 -31.56 -18.97 -22.70
N THR A 230 -30.48 -19.67 -23.05
CA THR A 230 -29.13 -19.39 -22.55
C THR A 230 -28.55 -18.15 -23.24
N PHE A 231 -28.78 -18.01 -24.55
CA PHE A 231 -28.36 -16.85 -25.33
C PHE A 231 -29.02 -15.56 -24.83
N ALA A 232 -30.35 -15.57 -24.64
CA ALA A 232 -31.07 -14.42 -24.07
C ALA A 232 -30.59 -14.06 -22.65
N LYS A 233 -30.15 -15.04 -21.85
CA LYS A 233 -29.56 -14.81 -20.53
C LYS A 233 -28.17 -14.17 -20.63
N ALA A 234 -27.31 -14.62 -21.54
CA ALA A 234 -26.01 -13.99 -21.80
C ALA A 234 -26.16 -12.54 -22.29
N ALA A 235 -27.05 -12.28 -23.24
CA ALA A 235 -27.38 -10.94 -23.71
C ALA A 235 -27.87 -10.02 -22.57
N SER A 236 -28.74 -10.55 -21.69
CA SER A 236 -29.22 -9.83 -20.50
C SER A 236 -28.10 -9.53 -19.50
N GLN A 237 -27.16 -10.46 -19.31
CA GLN A 237 -26.01 -10.29 -18.42
C GLN A 237 -25.01 -9.26 -18.96
N ILE A 238 -24.79 -9.21 -20.28
CA ILE A 238 -23.98 -8.18 -20.94
C ILE A 238 -24.65 -6.79 -20.79
N ALA A 239 -25.97 -6.71 -20.93
CA ALA A 239 -26.71 -5.47 -20.71
C ALA A 239 -26.63 -4.98 -19.24
N LEU A 240 -26.64 -5.91 -18.28
CA LEU A 240 -26.41 -5.60 -16.86
C LEU A 240 -24.99 -5.08 -16.61
N ALA A 241 -23.98 -5.76 -17.16
CA ALA A 241 -22.58 -5.31 -17.07
C ALA A 241 -22.39 -3.92 -17.71
N GLU A 242 -23.01 -3.67 -18.86
CA GLU A 242 -23.00 -2.34 -19.51
C GLU A 242 -23.62 -1.27 -18.61
N SER A 243 -24.73 -1.57 -17.93
CA SER A 243 -25.35 -0.64 -16.97
C SER A 243 -24.44 -0.38 -15.76
N GLN A 244 -23.75 -1.39 -15.26
CA GLN A 244 -22.81 -1.27 -14.12
C GLN A 244 -21.57 -0.44 -14.50
N VAL A 245 -20.98 -0.68 -15.67
CA VAL A 245 -19.86 0.12 -16.21
C VAL A 245 -20.25 1.59 -16.43
N LYS A 246 -21.47 1.87 -16.90
CA LYS A 246 -21.98 3.24 -17.05
C LYS A 246 -22.14 3.94 -15.69
N ALA A 247 -22.73 3.25 -14.71
CA ALA A 247 -22.93 3.76 -13.36
C ALA A 247 -21.59 4.02 -12.65
N SER A 248 -20.66 3.07 -12.67
CA SER A 248 -19.44 3.06 -11.86
C SER A 248 -18.18 2.69 -12.67
N PRO A 249 -17.72 3.53 -13.62
CA PRO A 249 -16.59 3.22 -14.51
C PRO A 249 -15.22 3.15 -13.82
N ARG A 250 -15.12 3.59 -12.55
CA ARG A 250 -13.87 3.53 -11.74
C ARG A 250 -13.80 2.35 -10.80
N GLU A 251 -14.94 1.74 -10.49
CA GLU A 251 -15.03 0.67 -9.50
C GLU A 251 -14.54 -0.65 -10.08
N LYS A 252 -13.22 -0.80 -10.16
CA LYS A 252 -12.54 -1.87 -10.88
C LYS A 252 -13.08 -3.27 -10.52
N SER A 253 -13.29 -3.56 -9.22
CA SER A 253 -13.86 -4.84 -8.78
C SER A 253 -15.25 -5.08 -9.38
N ILE A 254 -16.15 -4.08 -9.32
CA ILE A 254 -17.52 -4.21 -9.84
C ILE A 254 -17.50 -4.45 -11.35
N ILE A 255 -16.57 -3.80 -12.08
CA ILE A 255 -16.41 -4.01 -13.52
C ILE A 255 -15.87 -5.41 -13.83
N GLU A 256 -14.83 -5.85 -13.12
CA GLU A 256 -14.22 -7.17 -13.32
C GLU A 256 -15.19 -8.30 -12.97
N ASP A 257 -15.93 -8.18 -11.86
CA ASP A 257 -16.99 -9.13 -11.47
C ASP A 257 -18.11 -9.20 -12.52
N ALA A 258 -18.54 -8.03 -13.04
CA ALA A 258 -19.58 -7.94 -14.06
C ALA A 258 -19.15 -8.54 -15.41
N VAL A 259 -17.91 -8.27 -15.83
CA VAL A 259 -17.30 -8.85 -17.04
C VAL A 259 -17.17 -10.36 -16.88
N HIS A 260 -16.62 -10.86 -15.76
CA HIS A 260 -16.51 -12.31 -15.52
C HIS A 260 -17.87 -13.03 -15.52
N ALA A 261 -18.91 -12.40 -14.95
CA ALA A 261 -20.26 -12.96 -15.00
C ALA A 261 -20.80 -13.03 -16.44
N ALA A 262 -20.54 -12.03 -17.28
CA ALA A 262 -20.92 -12.04 -18.69
C ALA A 262 -20.11 -13.06 -19.53
N GLU A 263 -18.79 -13.14 -19.33
CA GLU A 263 -17.93 -14.16 -19.93
C GLU A 263 -18.37 -15.59 -19.55
N PHE A 264 -18.76 -15.80 -18.29
CA PHE A 264 -19.31 -17.07 -17.84
C PHE A 264 -20.57 -17.46 -18.62
N GLU A 265 -21.52 -16.55 -18.79
CA GLU A 265 -22.74 -16.82 -19.55
C GLU A 265 -22.47 -17.04 -21.05
N LEU A 266 -21.54 -16.30 -21.67
CA LEU A 266 -21.07 -16.55 -23.05
C LEU A 266 -20.45 -17.95 -23.20
N ASN A 267 -19.58 -18.34 -22.27
CA ASN A 267 -19.01 -19.70 -22.23
C ASN A 267 -20.11 -20.75 -22.01
N HIS A 268 -21.12 -20.44 -21.20
CA HIS A 268 -22.26 -21.32 -20.95
C HIS A 268 -23.15 -21.48 -22.18
N VAL A 269 -23.38 -20.43 -22.98
CA VAL A 269 -24.03 -20.53 -24.31
C VAL A 269 -23.30 -21.53 -25.19
N ARG A 270 -21.97 -21.41 -25.32
CA ARG A 270 -21.18 -22.33 -26.15
C ARG A 270 -21.30 -23.78 -25.69
N SER A 271 -21.21 -24.01 -24.39
CA SER A 271 -21.36 -25.34 -23.79
C SER A 271 -22.76 -25.93 -23.99
N VAL A 272 -23.83 -25.17 -23.69
CA VAL A 272 -25.22 -25.65 -23.81
C VAL A 272 -25.58 -25.92 -25.26
N ALA A 273 -25.23 -25.03 -26.19
CA ALA A 273 -25.51 -25.23 -27.60
C ALA A 273 -24.76 -26.43 -28.18
N HIS A 274 -23.53 -26.72 -27.72
CA HIS A 274 -22.82 -27.94 -28.12
C HIS A 274 -23.57 -29.20 -27.66
N GLU A 275 -23.95 -29.26 -26.38
CA GLU A 275 -24.72 -30.40 -25.84
C GLU A 275 -26.09 -30.54 -26.51
N VAL A 276 -26.78 -29.44 -26.83
CA VAL A 276 -28.05 -29.48 -27.59
C VAL A 276 -27.82 -29.94 -29.04
N LYS A 277 -26.77 -29.48 -29.74
CA LYS A 277 -26.38 -29.99 -31.08
C LYS A 277 -26.08 -31.49 -31.03
N VAL A 278 -25.43 -31.99 -29.97
CA VAL A 278 -25.18 -33.42 -29.75
C VAL A 278 -26.49 -34.17 -29.51
N LEU A 279 -27.35 -33.72 -28.59
CA LEU A 279 -28.63 -34.37 -28.27
C LEU A 279 -29.60 -34.38 -29.46
N ALA A 280 -29.66 -33.30 -30.24
CA ALA A 280 -30.47 -33.22 -31.46
C ALA A 280 -29.98 -34.19 -32.56
N SER A 281 -28.70 -34.57 -32.53
CA SER A 281 -28.11 -35.55 -33.45
C SER A 281 -28.40 -37.01 -33.04
N VAL A 282 -28.95 -37.24 -31.84
CA VAL A 282 -29.30 -38.58 -31.35
C VAL A 282 -30.58 -39.06 -32.02
N LYS A 283 -30.50 -40.21 -32.71
CA LYS A 283 -31.67 -40.87 -33.31
C LYS A 283 -32.46 -41.61 -32.22
N GLY A 284 -33.76 -41.80 -32.46
CA GLY A 284 -34.73 -42.26 -31.45
C GLY A 284 -34.39 -43.59 -30.76
N ASP A 285 -33.63 -44.46 -31.43
CA ASP A 285 -33.11 -45.73 -30.94
C ASP A 285 -31.90 -45.60 -29.99
N LYS A 286 -31.33 -44.40 -29.85
CA LYS A 286 -30.07 -44.15 -29.11
C LYS A 286 -30.21 -43.21 -27.92
N PHE A 287 -31.41 -42.71 -27.61
CA PHE A 287 -31.64 -41.87 -26.41
C PHE A 287 -31.26 -42.59 -25.11
N GLU A 288 -31.44 -43.92 -25.05
CA GLU A 288 -30.99 -44.74 -23.91
C GLU A 288 -29.49 -44.56 -23.65
N GLN A 289 -28.66 -44.55 -24.70
CA GLN A 289 -27.21 -44.36 -24.55
C GLN A 289 -26.86 -42.97 -23.98
N SER A 290 -27.59 -41.92 -24.37
CA SER A 290 -27.39 -40.57 -23.80
C SER A 290 -27.73 -40.52 -22.31
N VAL A 291 -28.82 -41.18 -21.90
CA VAL A 291 -29.21 -41.29 -20.48
C VAL A 291 -28.19 -42.12 -19.70
N LEU A 292 -27.75 -43.26 -20.22
CA LEU A 292 -26.72 -44.11 -19.60
C LEU A 292 -25.37 -43.40 -19.51
N ASN A 293 -25.01 -42.53 -20.46
CA ASN A 293 -23.78 -41.73 -20.37
C ASN A 293 -23.84 -40.73 -19.20
N ALA A 294 -24.95 -39.99 -19.07
CA ALA A 294 -25.17 -39.08 -17.95
C ALA A 294 -25.23 -39.83 -16.60
N GLU A 295 -25.85 -41.01 -16.58
CA GLU A 295 -25.90 -41.88 -15.41
C GLU A 295 -24.50 -42.35 -14.97
N ASN A 296 -23.67 -42.81 -15.90
CA ASN A 296 -22.31 -43.24 -15.58
C ASN A 296 -21.42 -42.07 -15.09
N GLN A 297 -21.65 -40.85 -15.57
CA GLN A 297 -21.01 -39.65 -15.01
C GLN A 297 -21.44 -39.39 -13.56
N LEU A 298 -22.74 -39.47 -13.26
CA LEU A 298 -23.24 -39.30 -11.88
C LEU A 298 -22.76 -40.42 -10.95
N LEU A 299 -22.71 -41.67 -11.41
CA LEU A 299 -22.13 -42.80 -10.68
C LEU A 299 -20.64 -42.57 -10.38
N SER A 300 -19.86 -42.10 -11.35
CA SER A 300 -18.45 -41.80 -11.15
C SER A 300 -18.24 -40.73 -10.07
N ILE A 301 -19.15 -39.74 -9.99
CA ILE A 301 -19.14 -38.71 -8.95
C ILE A 301 -19.58 -39.30 -7.60
N SER A 302 -20.65 -40.09 -7.53
CA SER A 302 -21.12 -40.68 -6.26
C SER A 302 -20.11 -41.67 -5.67
N GLN A 303 -19.43 -42.45 -6.51
CA GLN A 303 -18.35 -43.34 -6.08
C GLN A 303 -17.19 -42.58 -5.42
N VAL A 304 -16.74 -41.47 -6.03
CA VAL A 304 -15.67 -40.62 -5.45
C VAL A 304 -16.14 -39.88 -4.19
N VAL A 305 -17.42 -39.56 -4.07
CA VAL A 305 -17.99 -38.84 -2.92
C VAL A 305 -18.20 -39.76 -1.72
N ASN A 306 -18.91 -40.89 -1.87
CA ASN A 306 -19.32 -41.74 -0.76
C ASN A 306 -19.45 -43.24 -1.09
N ASP A 307 -18.91 -43.71 -2.22
CA ASP A 307 -18.97 -45.12 -2.67
C ASP A 307 -20.40 -45.70 -2.81
N GLU A 308 -21.42 -44.84 -2.93
CA GLU A 308 -22.82 -45.24 -3.10
C GLU A 308 -23.25 -45.26 -4.58
N ASP A 309 -24.10 -46.22 -4.94
CA ASP A 309 -24.75 -46.32 -6.25
C ASP A 309 -26.20 -45.81 -6.16
N TYR A 310 -26.55 -44.84 -7.03
CA TYR A 310 -27.87 -44.21 -7.06
C TYR A 310 -28.67 -44.52 -8.33
N ARG A 311 -28.25 -45.48 -9.15
CA ARG A 311 -28.89 -45.80 -10.43
C ARG A 311 -30.29 -46.43 -10.29
N ASP A 312 -30.71 -46.70 -9.06
CA ASP A 312 -32.07 -47.10 -8.69
C ASP A 312 -33.13 -45.98 -8.84
N VAL A 313 -32.70 -44.71 -8.96
CA VAL A 313 -33.57 -43.54 -9.09
C VAL A 313 -33.25 -42.69 -10.32
N VAL A 314 -34.22 -41.89 -10.78
CA VAL A 314 -34.05 -41.00 -11.95
C VAL A 314 -32.93 -39.96 -11.73
N LEU A 315 -32.20 -39.60 -12.79
CA LEU A 315 -31.00 -38.72 -12.76
C LEU A 315 -31.12 -37.50 -11.82
N ARG A 316 -32.24 -36.77 -11.84
CA ARG A 316 -32.48 -35.62 -10.96
C ARG A 316 -32.37 -35.95 -9.47
N ILE A 317 -32.84 -37.14 -9.06
CA ILE A 317 -32.76 -37.62 -7.68
C ILE A 317 -31.34 -38.14 -7.39
N GLN A 318 -30.66 -38.77 -8.36
CA GLN A 318 -29.23 -39.13 -8.22
C GLN A 318 -28.39 -37.89 -7.86
N SER A 319 -28.52 -36.81 -8.63
CA SER A 319 -27.82 -35.54 -8.35
C SER A 319 -28.18 -34.95 -6.98
N GLN A 320 -29.45 -35.06 -6.54
CA GLN A 320 -29.87 -34.59 -5.21
C GLN A 320 -29.31 -35.43 -4.06
N LYS A 321 -29.19 -36.76 -4.23
CA LYS A 321 -28.51 -37.65 -3.27
C LYS A 321 -27.02 -37.28 -3.19
N ILE A 322 -26.32 -37.15 -4.32
CA ILE A 322 -24.91 -36.73 -4.38
C ILE A 322 -24.68 -35.38 -3.67
N VAL A 323 -25.51 -34.37 -3.94
CA VAL A 323 -25.42 -33.05 -3.27
C VAL A 323 -25.65 -33.18 -1.76
N SER A 324 -26.54 -34.07 -1.31
CA SER A 324 -26.74 -34.35 0.12
C SER A 324 -25.50 -34.99 0.75
N SER A 325 -24.88 -35.97 0.08
CA SER A 325 -23.63 -36.60 0.55
C SER A 325 -22.47 -35.60 0.61
N VAL A 326 -22.29 -34.73 -0.40
CA VAL A 326 -21.27 -33.67 -0.39
C VAL A 326 -21.52 -32.66 0.75
N LYS A 327 -22.78 -32.32 1.05
CA LYS A 327 -23.11 -31.48 2.21
C LYS A 327 -22.79 -32.16 3.53
N ALA A 328 -23.10 -33.45 3.67
CA ALA A 328 -22.77 -34.24 4.85
C ALA A 328 -21.24 -34.26 5.06
N LEU A 329 -20.45 -34.54 4.01
CA LEU A 329 -18.98 -34.48 4.06
C LEU A 329 -18.47 -33.10 4.48
N ARG A 330 -18.97 -32.00 3.89
CA ARG A 330 -18.60 -30.64 4.30
C ARG A 330 -18.99 -30.29 5.74
N SER A 331 -20.03 -30.90 6.30
CA SER A 331 -20.39 -30.73 7.72
C SER A 331 -19.59 -31.64 8.66
N LEU A 332 -19.05 -32.75 8.15
CA LEU A 332 -18.13 -33.65 8.86
C LEU A 332 -16.67 -33.22 8.73
N ASP A 333 -16.36 -32.25 7.85
CA ASP A 333 -15.05 -31.66 7.65
C ASP A 333 -14.64 -30.81 8.87
N MET A 334 -14.21 -31.50 9.92
CA MET A 334 -13.72 -30.91 11.16
C MET A 334 -12.34 -30.23 11.01
N THR A 335 -11.80 -30.06 9.80
CA THR A 335 -10.46 -29.49 9.58
C THR A 335 -10.27 -28.13 10.28
N ALA A 336 -11.30 -27.28 10.34
CA ALA A 336 -11.23 -26.02 11.09
C ALA A 336 -11.17 -26.22 12.61
N SER A 337 -11.94 -27.17 13.15
CA SER A 337 -11.94 -27.51 14.58
C SER A 337 -10.63 -28.16 15.01
N LEU A 338 -10.16 -29.14 14.24
CA LEU A 338 -8.90 -29.85 14.46
C LEU A 338 -7.70 -28.89 14.36
N LYS A 339 -7.74 -27.92 13.43
CA LYS A 339 -6.71 -26.89 13.35
C LYS A 339 -6.68 -26.02 14.63
N SER A 340 -7.85 -25.58 15.11
CA SER A 340 -7.94 -24.82 16.36
C SER A 340 -7.47 -25.62 17.58
N GLU A 341 -7.73 -26.92 17.61
CA GLU A 341 -7.29 -27.81 18.68
C GLU A 341 -5.76 -28.05 18.63
N ILE A 342 -5.19 -28.21 17.43
CA ILE A 342 -3.73 -28.29 17.22
C ILE A 342 -3.04 -26.99 17.66
N GLU A 343 -3.60 -25.82 17.33
CA GLU A 343 -3.06 -24.53 17.78
C GLU A 343 -3.08 -24.42 19.31
N ALA A 344 -4.19 -24.78 19.96
CA ALA A 344 -4.32 -24.76 21.42
C ALA A 344 -3.38 -25.77 22.13
N LEU A 345 -3.21 -26.97 21.59
CA LEU A 345 -2.27 -27.98 22.11
C LEU A 345 -0.81 -27.54 21.92
N THR A 346 -0.49 -26.84 20.83
CA THR A 346 0.84 -26.29 20.58
C THR A 346 1.20 -25.20 21.59
N GLU A 347 0.24 -24.32 21.93
CA GLU A 347 0.43 -23.31 22.98
C GLU A 347 0.63 -23.95 24.38
N GLN A 348 -0.14 -25.00 24.69
CA GLN A 348 0.03 -25.75 25.94
C GLN A 348 1.40 -26.44 26.03
N LEU A 349 1.90 -27.02 24.94
CA LEU A 349 3.24 -27.63 24.89
C LEU A 349 4.33 -26.58 25.13
N ALA A 350 4.28 -25.43 24.46
CA ALA A 350 5.25 -24.35 24.66
C ALA A 350 5.26 -23.84 26.11
N LYS A 351 4.08 -23.73 26.74
CA LYS A 351 3.95 -23.35 28.16
C LYS A 351 4.52 -24.42 29.10
N LEU A 352 4.30 -25.71 28.81
CA LEU A 352 4.83 -26.81 29.59
C LEU A 352 6.36 -26.92 29.46
N GLU A 353 6.90 -26.71 28.27
CA GLU A 353 8.35 -26.66 28.04
C GLU A 353 9.01 -25.52 28.82
N SER A 354 8.44 -24.30 28.77
CA SER A 354 8.91 -23.16 29.58
C SER A 354 8.89 -23.46 31.09
N ASN A 355 7.86 -24.16 31.57
CA ASN A 355 7.77 -24.56 32.98
C ASN A 355 8.81 -25.63 33.33
N ASN A 356 9.06 -26.62 32.46
CA ASN A 356 10.11 -27.62 32.65
C ASN A 356 11.51 -26.98 32.66
N GLN A 357 11.78 -26.00 31.80
CA GLN A 357 13.04 -25.25 31.81
C GLN A 357 13.23 -24.49 33.14
N LYS A 358 12.18 -23.84 33.66
CA LYS A 358 12.21 -23.17 34.98
C LYS A 358 12.46 -24.16 36.12
N LEU A 359 11.78 -25.31 36.12
CA LEU A 359 11.97 -26.36 37.13
C LEU A 359 13.40 -26.94 37.08
N ALA A 360 13.95 -27.16 35.89
CA ALA A 360 15.34 -27.61 35.72
C ALA A 360 16.35 -26.56 36.24
N GLN A 361 16.10 -25.27 36.01
CA GLN A 361 16.91 -24.20 36.58
C GLN A 361 16.82 -24.15 38.11
N GLN A 362 15.61 -24.21 38.67
CA GLN A 362 15.40 -24.25 40.13
C GLN A 362 16.07 -25.46 40.78
N LEU A 363 16.03 -26.63 40.13
CA LEU A 363 16.72 -27.84 40.59
C LEU A 363 18.23 -27.64 40.59
N SER A 364 18.81 -27.05 39.53
CA SER A 364 20.24 -26.70 39.47
C SER A 364 20.66 -25.72 40.57
N GLU A 365 19.84 -24.70 40.85
CA GLU A 365 20.08 -23.73 41.92
C GLU A 365 20.00 -24.38 43.31
N ALA A 366 18.99 -25.24 43.54
CA ALA A 366 18.87 -26.01 44.77
C ALA A 366 20.04 -26.99 44.99
N THR A 367 20.52 -27.65 43.94
CA THR A 367 21.71 -28.52 44.01
C THR A 367 22.97 -27.73 44.37
N LYS A 368 23.17 -26.53 43.77
CA LYS A 368 24.29 -25.64 44.15
C LYS A 368 24.19 -25.22 45.62
N HIS A 369 23.00 -24.88 46.09
CA HIS A 369 22.77 -24.52 47.49
C HIS A 369 23.07 -25.70 48.44
N SER A 370 22.63 -26.91 48.11
CA SER A 370 22.94 -28.12 48.89
C SER A 370 24.46 -28.34 48.99
N ASN A 371 25.19 -28.25 47.88
CA ASN A 371 26.64 -28.43 47.88
C ASN A 371 27.37 -27.37 48.74
N LEU A 372 26.89 -26.12 48.76
CA LEU A 372 27.43 -25.07 49.62
C LEU A 372 27.14 -25.33 51.11
N LEU A 373 25.97 -25.90 51.43
CA LEU A 373 25.66 -26.33 52.79
C LEU A 373 26.54 -27.50 53.23
N ASP A 374 26.79 -28.48 52.36
CA ASP A 374 27.72 -29.59 52.65
C ASP A 374 29.16 -29.10 52.86
N GLU A 375 29.62 -28.11 52.09
CA GLU A 375 30.93 -27.45 52.31
C GLU A 375 30.96 -26.68 53.65
N GLN A 376 29.85 -26.03 54.04
CA GLN A 376 29.74 -25.36 55.33
C GLN A 376 29.68 -26.35 56.50
N ILE A 377 29.00 -27.50 56.35
CA ILE A 377 28.94 -28.57 57.35
C ILE A 377 30.33 -29.17 57.54
N THR A 378 31.00 -29.61 56.47
CA THR A 378 32.35 -30.20 56.56
C THR A 378 33.39 -29.23 57.16
N LYS A 379 33.29 -27.93 56.86
CA LYS A 379 34.11 -26.91 57.52
C LYS A 379 33.79 -26.74 59.01
N SER A 380 32.51 -26.85 59.38
CA SER A 380 32.05 -26.79 60.78
C SER A 380 32.49 -28.04 61.56
N ASP A 381 32.40 -29.23 60.98
CA ASP A 381 32.88 -30.49 61.56
C ASP A 381 34.39 -30.46 61.77
N ALA A 382 35.17 -29.94 60.81
CA ALA A 382 36.60 -29.75 60.98
C ALA A 382 36.93 -28.77 62.13
N HIS A 383 36.13 -27.72 62.32
CA HIS A 383 36.27 -26.79 63.42
C HIS A 383 35.86 -27.41 64.77
N ILE A 384 34.77 -28.19 64.82
CA ILE A 384 34.37 -28.97 66.00
C ILE A 384 35.48 -29.93 66.40
N LYS A 385 36.02 -30.71 65.46
CA LYS A 385 37.14 -31.61 65.72
C LYS A 385 38.39 -30.89 66.24
N SER A 386 38.70 -29.72 65.71
CA SER A 386 39.80 -28.88 66.23
C SER A 386 39.53 -28.38 67.65
N LEU A 387 38.27 -28.10 68.02
CA LEU A 387 37.89 -27.77 69.39
C LEU A 387 37.91 -28.98 70.32
N GLU A 388 37.52 -30.16 69.84
CA GLU A 388 37.62 -31.43 70.58
C GLU A 388 39.08 -31.79 70.88
N GLU A 389 39.98 -31.69 69.89
CA GLU A 389 41.43 -31.87 70.08
C GLU A 389 42.00 -30.86 71.09
N LEU A 390 41.50 -29.62 71.09
CA LEU A 390 41.87 -28.61 72.09
C LEU A 390 41.35 -28.98 73.48
N VAL A 391 40.09 -29.42 73.62
CA VAL A 391 39.50 -29.88 74.88
C VAL A 391 40.22 -31.13 75.41
N ASP A 392 40.55 -32.10 74.57
CA ASP A 392 41.30 -33.30 74.97
C ASP A 392 42.75 -32.98 75.34
N SER A 393 43.37 -31.97 74.72
CA SER A 393 44.68 -31.47 75.16
C SER A 393 44.62 -30.87 76.58
N LEU A 394 43.56 -30.13 76.89
CA LEU A 394 43.29 -29.59 78.23
C LEU A 394 42.94 -30.72 79.22
N ARG A 395 42.20 -31.74 78.78
CA ARG A 395 41.76 -32.87 79.63
C ARG A 395 42.89 -33.85 79.95
N ASN A 396 43.79 -34.11 79.02
CA ASN A 396 45.02 -34.88 79.26
C ASN A 396 46.00 -34.15 80.19
N LEU A 397 45.91 -32.82 80.32
CA LEU A 397 46.61 -32.08 81.38
C LEU A 397 46.02 -32.33 82.79
N GLY A 398 44.79 -32.83 82.90
CA GLY A 398 44.03 -32.86 84.17
C GLY A 398 43.54 -34.23 84.67
N GLY A 399 43.56 -35.30 83.86
CA GLY A 399 42.64 -36.44 84.03
C GLY A 399 43.21 -37.85 84.24
N LYS A 400 44.35 -38.06 84.92
CA LYS A 400 44.87 -39.42 85.20
C LYS A 400 44.36 -40.00 86.53
N VAL A 401 43.03 -40.13 86.71
CA VAL A 401 42.42 -40.82 87.87
C VAL A 401 41.19 -41.64 87.47
N ALA A 402 41.39 -42.96 87.41
CA ALA A 402 40.48 -44.09 87.72
C ALA A 402 39.01 -44.16 87.19
N ASN A 403 38.70 -45.31 86.57
CA ASN A 403 37.39 -45.98 86.51
C ASN A 403 36.86 -46.31 87.94
N GLU A 404 35.58 -46.65 88.19
CA GLU A 404 34.96 -47.98 87.94
C GLU A 404 33.45 -48.06 88.31
N SER A 405 32.80 -49.13 87.81
CA SER A 405 31.57 -49.82 88.30
C SER A 405 30.16 -49.33 87.91
N ASP A 406 29.48 -50.17 87.12
CA ASP A 406 28.21 -50.91 87.38
C ASP A 406 27.21 -50.39 88.45
N SER A 407 25.88 -50.52 88.31
CA SER A 407 25.04 -51.09 87.22
C SER A 407 23.53 -50.78 87.42
N ASP A 408 22.72 -51.09 86.39
CA ASP A 408 21.28 -51.48 86.43
C ASP A 408 20.14 -50.45 86.13
N VAL A 409 19.05 -51.00 85.53
CA VAL A 409 17.65 -50.54 85.33
C VAL A 409 17.27 -49.43 84.31
N THR A 410 16.26 -49.81 83.47
CA THR A 410 15.39 -49.15 82.46
C THR A 410 15.09 -47.62 82.51
N PRO A 411 14.44 -47.09 81.44
CA PRO A 411 13.05 -46.65 81.67
C PRO A 411 12.03 -46.96 80.53
N LEU A 412 10.75 -46.88 80.91
CA LEU A 412 9.57 -46.81 80.04
C LEU A 412 8.99 -45.38 80.09
N SER A 413 8.32 -44.96 79.00
CA SER A 413 7.31 -43.88 78.76
C SER A 413 6.74 -43.09 79.98
N THR A 414 6.20 -41.86 79.90
CA THR A 414 5.19 -41.25 78.98
C THR A 414 5.26 -39.68 79.05
N GLU A 415 4.38 -38.78 78.57
CA GLU A 415 3.14 -38.80 77.73
C GLU A 415 2.83 -37.40 77.11
N SER A 416 1.97 -37.37 76.06
CA SER A 416 0.96 -36.30 75.79
C SER A 416 1.41 -34.91 75.26
N ASN A 417 0.62 -34.08 74.55
CA ASN A 417 -0.79 -34.11 74.06
C ASN A 417 -0.83 -33.68 72.56
N LEU A 418 -1.75 -34.04 71.64
CA LEU A 418 -3.23 -34.22 71.57
C LEU A 418 -4.06 -32.98 71.14
N LYS A 419 -4.98 -33.22 70.18
CA LYS A 419 -6.09 -32.41 69.58
C LYS A 419 -5.81 -31.66 68.25
N GLY A 420 -6.78 -31.60 67.31
CA GLY A 420 -8.13 -32.21 67.31
C GLY A 420 -8.93 -31.99 66.01
N SER A 421 -9.98 -32.81 65.83
CA SER A 421 -10.84 -32.94 64.65
C SER A 421 -11.76 -31.73 64.33
N ALA A 422 -12.11 -31.56 63.05
CA ALA A 422 -13.48 -31.22 62.62
C ALA A 422 -13.74 -31.62 61.15
N ILE A 423 -14.91 -32.21 60.87
CA ILE A 423 -15.56 -32.34 59.55
C ILE A 423 -16.94 -31.70 59.71
N GLU A 424 -17.42 -30.94 58.73
CA GLU A 424 -18.86 -30.74 58.55
C GLU A 424 -19.24 -30.56 57.07
N GLN A 425 -20.51 -30.82 56.73
CA GLN A 425 -21.03 -30.97 55.37
C GLN A 425 -21.92 -29.79 54.96
N SER A 426 -22.10 -29.58 53.66
CA SER A 426 -23.42 -29.58 52.97
C SER A 426 -23.62 -28.48 51.90
N SER A 427 -24.15 -28.88 50.73
CA SER A 427 -25.06 -28.14 49.80
C SER A 427 -24.55 -26.81 49.16
N GLU A 428 -24.85 -26.44 47.90
CA GLU A 428 -25.70 -27.02 46.84
C GLU A 428 -25.36 -26.45 45.43
N GLY A 429 -25.95 -27.01 44.36
CA GLY A 429 -25.92 -26.46 42.98
C GLY A 429 -24.77 -27.00 42.10
N MET A 430 -24.91 -27.99 41.22
CA MET A 430 -25.94 -28.32 40.22
C MET A 430 -26.06 -27.27 39.09
N ILE A 431 -25.60 -27.64 37.88
CA ILE A 431 -26.31 -27.57 36.58
C ILE A 431 -25.39 -28.15 35.49
N GLU A 432 -25.89 -29.19 34.79
CA GLU A 432 -25.37 -29.70 33.51
C GLU A 432 -26.25 -29.13 32.36
N PRO A 433 -26.02 -29.44 31.06
CA PRO A 433 -26.28 -28.49 29.97
C PRO A 433 -27.75 -28.35 29.56
N SER A 434 -28.01 -27.44 28.63
CA SER A 434 -29.28 -27.43 27.87
C SER A 434 -29.05 -27.01 26.41
N VAL A 435 -29.35 -27.97 25.54
CA VAL A 435 -29.89 -27.88 24.16
C VAL A 435 -29.21 -26.91 23.19
#